data_AF-A0A6N9P4I4-F1
#
_entry.id   AF-A0A6N9P4I4-F1
#
_cell.length_a   1.000
_cell.length_b   1.000
_cell.length_c   1.000
_cell.angle_alpha   90.00
_cell.angle_beta   90.00
_cell.angle_gamma   90.00
#
_symmetry.space_group_name_H-M   'P 1'
#
loop_
_entity.id
_entity.type
_entity.pdbx_description
1 polymer ?
#
loop_
_entity_poly.entity_id
_entity_poly.type
_entity_poly.pdbx_seq_one_letter_code
_entity_poly.pdbx_strand_id
1 'polypeptide(L)'
;MKNKLSKWWFLVVLAIPFLLMLCLHIGIALGNYFGVNINVPNVDASTWFIFCGSYLGGTMTLAGVMITLKHERSIHQYEKVLDSIDKEKDALGKAVCNLNIFAPSTIYQRFNSLRITNEGYNSAEVAAIRQQLAEEMQKINAAKLEAMLFTDAYIIPAGCTNCKTPCRIPTILPEFQKTYEKVENRTFTLLQMIDSYIVICNQNALRKALIANCQQANQQCQAFGQPPKYDESEIKRYENEIINTESQQNEIIVAITEIGKYTQMEIPQLTALVREYVAVKQKNAYKNCFPVKEGK
;
A
#
# COMPACT_ATOMS: atom_id res chain seq x y z
N MET A 1 -29.25 -5.72 20.99
CA MET A 1 -29.47 -7.03 21.65
C MET A 1 -29.22 -8.15 20.65
N LYS A 2 -28.15 -8.94 20.83
CA LYS A 2 -27.85 -10.09 19.96
C LYS A 2 -28.77 -11.24 20.35
N ASN A 3 -29.81 -11.52 19.56
CA ASN A 3 -30.55 -12.78 19.68
C ASN A 3 -29.62 -13.93 19.32
N LYS A 4 -28.87 -14.43 20.31
CA LYS A 4 -28.36 -15.80 20.31
C LYS A 4 -29.59 -16.70 20.44
N LEU A 5 -30.27 -16.95 19.32
CA LEU A 5 -31.12 -18.13 19.23
C LEU A 5 -30.17 -19.31 19.44
N SER A 6 -30.18 -19.80 20.68
CA SER A 6 -29.25 -20.80 21.18
C SER A 6 -29.26 -22.00 20.25
N LYS A 7 -28.09 -22.57 19.93
CA LYS A 7 -27.98 -23.85 19.19
C LYS A 7 -28.91 -24.94 19.74
N TRP A 8 -29.30 -24.82 21.02
CA TRP A 8 -30.28 -25.67 21.69
C TRP A 8 -31.70 -25.57 21.11
N TRP A 9 -32.16 -24.41 20.67
CA TRP A 9 -33.49 -24.28 20.06
C TRP A 9 -33.62 -25.13 18.80
N PHE A 10 -32.56 -25.24 18.01
CA PHE A 10 -32.55 -26.08 16.81
C PHE A 10 -32.65 -27.57 17.15
N LEU A 11 -31.93 -28.01 18.19
CA LEU A 11 -32.00 -29.39 18.70
C LEU A 11 -33.37 -29.69 19.32
N VAL A 12 -33.96 -28.75 20.06
CA VAL A 12 -35.28 -28.88 20.67
C VAL A 12 -36.36 -28.99 19.58
N VAL A 13 -36.34 -28.09 18.59
CA VAL A 13 -37.26 -28.11 17.44
C VAL A 13 -37.15 -29.40 16.63
N LEU A 14 -35.94 -29.96 16.50
CA LEU A 14 -35.72 -31.19 15.75
C LEU A 14 -36.07 -32.45 16.56
N ALA A 15 -35.87 -32.45 17.88
CA ALA A 15 -36.13 -33.60 18.75
C ALA A 15 -37.60 -33.74 19.18
N ILE A 16 -38.33 -32.63 19.31
CA ILE A 16 -39.74 -32.62 19.73
C ILE A 16 -40.62 -33.53 18.87
N PRO A 17 -40.55 -33.53 17.52
CA PRO A 17 -41.34 -34.44 16.69
C PRO A 17 -41.07 -35.92 16.97
N PHE A 18 -39.81 -36.30 17.23
CA PHE A 18 -39.45 -37.68 17.57
C PHE A 18 -39.93 -38.08 18.95
N LEU A 19 -39.83 -37.18 19.94
CA LEU A 19 -40.35 -37.38 21.29
C LEU A 19 -41.88 -37.52 21.27
N LEU A 20 -42.58 -36.65 20.56
CA LEU A 20 -44.02 -36.71 20.39
C LEU A 20 -44.46 -37.99 19.66
N MET A 21 -43.73 -38.39 18.61
CA MET A 21 -44.01 -39.61 17.87
C MET A 21 -43.76 -40.88 18.71
N LEU A 22 -42.71 -40.88 19.54
CA LEU A 22 -42.44 -41.95 20.50
C LEU A 22 -43.53 -42.03 21.58
N CYS A 23 -43.95 -40.89 22.14
CA CYS A 23 -45.07 -40.82 23.09
C CYS A 23 -46.39 -41.30 22.47
N LEU A 24 -46.65 -41.00 21.20
CA LEU A 24 -47.82 -41.49 20.46
C LEU A 24 -47.78 -43.01 20.26
N HIS A 25 -46.62 -43.57 19.89
CA HIS A 25 -46.45 -45.02 19.75
C HIS A 25 -46.63 -45.75 21.08
N ILE A 26 -46.10 -45.18 22.16
CA ILE A 26 -46.29 -45.70 23.52
C ILE A 26 -47.78 -45.60 23.91
N GLY A 27 -48.47 -44.50 23.60
CA GLY A 27 -49.90 -44.34 23.84
C GLY A 27 -50.77 -45.34 23.08
N ILE A 28 -50.47 -45.62 21.82
CA ILE A 28 -51.14 -46.64 21.00
C ILE A 28 -50.88 -48.05 21.54
N ALA A 29 -49.63 -48.35 21.93
CA ALA A 29 -49.27 -49.63 22.53
C ALA A 29 -49.97 -49.85 23.89
N LEU A 30 -50.00 -48.84 24.76
CA LEU A 30 -50.72 -48.91 26.04
C LEU A 30 -52.24 -49.07 25.85
N GLY A 31 -52.82 -48.43 24.84
CA GLY A 31 -54.23 -48.61 24.47
C GLY A 31 -54.55 -50.03 23.99
N ASN A 32 -53.71 -50.61 23.14
CA ASN A 32 -53.93 -51.94 22.57
C ASN A 32 -53.63 -53.09 23.55
N TYR A 33 -52.60 -52.95 24.40
CA TYR A 33 -52.17 -54.03 25.30
C TYR A 33 -52.77 -53.94 26.71
N PHE A 34 -53.15 -52.74 27.17
CA PHE A 34 -53.62 -52.51 28.55
C PHE A 34 -54.99 -51.81 28.63
N GLY A 35 -55.63 -51.49 27.49
CA GLY A 35 -56.96 -50.87 27.45
C GLY A 35 -56.99 -49.41 27.91
N VAL A 36 -55.83 -48.76 28.09
CA VAL A 36 -55.71 -47.36 28.52
C VAL A 36 -55.52 -46.46 27.31
N ASN A 37 -56.59 -45.79 26.85
CA ASN A 37 -56.51 -44.89 25.71
C ASN A 37 -56.12 -43.47 26.14
N ILE A 38 -54.86 -43.10 25.89
CA ILE A 38 -54.29 -41.76 26.19
C ILE A 38 -54.29 -40.86 24.94
N ASN A 39 -54.80 -41.33 23.80
CA ASN A 39 -54.82 -40.55 22.57
C ASN A 39 -55.89 -39.45 22.61
N VAL A 40 -55.58 -38.31 21.99
CA VAL A 40 -56.52 -37.20 21.79
C VAL A 40 -57.66 -37.68 20.86
N PRO A 41 -58.93 -37.58 21.27
CA PRO A 41 -60.05 -38.05 20.46
C PRO A 41 -60.11 -37.30 19.12
N ASN A 42 -60.41 -38.03 18.04
CA ASN A 42 -60.55 -37.55 16.65
C ASN A 42 -59.26 -37.16 15.90
N VAL A 43 -58.07 -37.53 16.37
CA VAL A 43 -56.84 -37.39 15.57
C VAL A 43 -56.30 -38.79 15.25
N ASP A 44 -56.38 -39.18 13.98
CA ASP A 44 -55.86 -40.47 13.54
C ASP A 44 -54.32 -40.44 13.39
N ALA A 45 -53.72 -41.63 13.32
CA ALA A 45 -52.28 -41.76 13.17
C ALA A 45 -51.77 -41.16 11.83
N SER A 46 -52.60 -41.13 10.79
CA SER A 46 -52.21 -40.60 9.47
C SER A 46 -52.11 -39.07 9.48
N THR A 47 -53.00 -38.38 10.20
CA THR A 47 -52.99 -36.92 10.40
C THR A 47 -51.73 -36.49 11.16
N TRP A 48 -51.33 -37.28 12.17
CA TRP A 48 -50.05 -37.08 12.86
C TRP A 48 -48.85 -37.29 11.94
N PHE A 49 -48.87 -38.31 11.10
CA PHE A 49 -47.79 -38.58 10.15
C PHE A 49 -47.64 -37.44 9.13
N ILE A 50 -48.75 -36.92 8.61
CA ILE A 50 -48.80 -35.78 7.68
C ILE A 50 -48.30 -34.50 8.38
N PHE A 51 -48.72 -34.26 9.62
CA PHE A 51 -48.25 -33.11 10.42
C PHE A 51 -46.74 -33.18 10.66
N CYS A 52 -46.22 -34.32 11.12
CA CYS A 52 -44.78 -34.53 11.34
C CYS A 52 -43.98 -34.42 10.05
N GLY A 53 -44.46 -35.00 8.95
CA GLY A 53 -43.82 -34.90 7.63
C GLY A 53 -43.75 -33.45 7.11
N SER A 54 -44.85 -32.71 7.25
CA SER A 54 -44.94 -31.30 6.83
C SER A 54 -44.07 -30.38 7.69
N TYR A 55 -44.04 -30.61 9.01
CA TYR A 55 -43.20 -29.87 9.95
C TYR A 55 -41.70 -30.15 9.75
N LEU A 56 -41.31 -31.42 9.61
CA LEU A 56 -39.93 -31.81 9.33
C LEU A 56 -39.48 -31.27 7.95
N GLY A 57 -40.34 -31.33 6.93
CA GLY A 57 -40.08 -30.69 5.63
C GLY A 57 -39.91 -29.16 5.73
N GLY A 58 -40.76 -28.47 6.50
CA GLY A 58 -40.67 -27.04 6.75
C GLY A 58 -39.41 -26.63 7.54
N THR A 59 -39.01 -27.43 8.53
CA THR A 59 -37.80 -27.18 9.31
C THR A 59 -36.52 -27.47 8.52
N MET A 60 -36.49 -28.50 7.68
CA MET A 60 -35.36 -28.79 6.79
C MET A 60 -35.18 -27.71 5.72
N THR A 61 -36.27 -27.19 5.15
CA THR A 61 -36.21 -26.07 4.20
C THR A 61 -35.76 -24.77 4.86
N LEU A 62 -36.26 -24.43 6.05
CA LEU A 62 -35.79 -23.29 6.84
C LEU A 62 -34.29 -23.43 7.21
N ALA A 63 -33.85 -24.63 7.60
CA ALA A 63 -32.45 -24.94 7.86
C ALA A 63 -31.59 -24.68 6.62
N GLY A 64 -32.04 -25.18 5.46
CA GLY A 64 -31.40 -24.96 4.16
C GLY A 64 -31.28 -23.48 3.84
N VAL A 65 -32.37 -22.71 3.93
CA VAL A 65 -32.38 -21.26 3.70
C VAL A 65 -31.43 -20.53 4.66
N MET A 66 -31.41 -20.88 5.95
CA MET A 66 -30.46 -20.28 6.90
C MET A 66 -29.00 -20.60 6.56
N ILE A 67 -28.70 -21.82 6.10
CA ILE A 67 -27.35 -22.20 5.66
C ILE A 67 -26.97 -21.38 4.42
N THR A 68 -27.85 -21.28 3.43
CA THR A 68 -27.62 -20.50 2.20
C THR A 68 -27.42 -19.02 2.50
N LEU A 69 -28.31 -18.40 3.30
CA LEU A 69 -28.16 -17.00 3.71
C LEU A 69 -26.88 -16.74 4.50
N LYS A 70 -26.47 -17.69 5.34
CA LYS A 70 -25.19 -17.59 6.06
C LYS A 70 -24.01 -17.68 5.09
N HIS A 71 -24.07 -18.57 4.11
CA HIS A 71 -23.05 -18.71 3.08
C HIS A 71 -22.94 -17.46 2.21
N GLU A 72 -24.05 -16.92 1.73
CA GLU A 72 -24.10 -15.65 0.97
C GLU A 72 -23.52 -14.48 1.78
N ARG A 73 -23.87 -14.38 3.07
CA ARG A 73 -23.27 -13.37 3.95
C ARG A 73 -21.75 -13.53 4.08
N SER A 74 -21.26 -14.77 4.20
CA SER A 74 -19.82 -15.06 4.21
C SER A 74 -19.15 -14.66 2.90
N ILE A 75 -19.77 -14.94 1.74
CA ILE A 75 -19.28 -14.52 0.42
C ILE A 75 -19.21 -13.00 0.34
N HIS A 76 -20.30 -12.31 0.69
CA HIS A 76 -20.34 -10.85 0.61
C HIS A 76 -19.34 -10.17 1.56
N GLN A 77 -19.11 -10.74 2.75
CA GLN A 77 -18.05 -10.29 3.65
C GLN A 77 -16.67 -10.52 3.05
N TYR A 78 -16.44 -11.67 2.42
CA TYR A 78 -15.18 -11.99 1.77
C TYR A 78 -14.89 -11.03 0.61
N GLU A 79 -15.87 -10.75 -0.25
CA GLU A 79 -15.75 -9.76 -1.34
C GLU A 79 -15.36 -8.37 -0.83
N LYS A 80 -16.00 -7.89 0.24
CA LYS A 80 -15.66 -6.60 0.86
C LYS A 80 -14.22 -6.55 1.38
N VAL A 81 -13.75 -7.66 1.97
CA VAL A 81 -12.37 -7.75 2.46
C VAL A 81 -11.39 -7.81 1.28
N LEU A 82 -11.72 -8.50 0.19
CA LEU A 82 -10.90 -8.51 -1.02
C LEU A 82 -10.78 -7.11 -1.64
N ASP A 83 -11.88 -6.36 -1.76
CA ASP A 83 -11.85 -4.98 -2.27
C ASP A 83 -10.93 -4.07 -1.42
N SER A 84 -10.97 -4.24 -0.09
CA SER A 84 -10.04 -3.53 0.80
C SER A 84 -8.58 -3.93 0.56
N ILE A 85 -8.31 -5.22 0.38
CA ILE A 85 -6.94 -5.72 0.11
C ILE A 85 -6.43 -5.22 -1.25
N ASP A 86 -7.29 -5.15 -2.27
CA ASP A 86 -6.91 -4.64 -3.59
C ASP A 86 -6.60 -3.13 -3.54
N LYS A 87 -7.36 -2.34 -2.78
CA LYS A 87 -7.02 -0.92 -2.52
C LYS A 87 -5.67 -0.76 -1.83
N GLU A 88 -5.36 -1.59 -0.84
CA GLU A 88 -4.05 -1.58 -0.19
C GLU A 88 -2.92 -1.97 -1.15
N LYS A 89 -3.15 -3.00 -1.97
CA LYS A 89 -2.21 -3.43 -3.01
C LYS A 89 -1.91 -2.29 -3.98
N ASP A 90 -2.94 -1.57 -4.43
CA ASP A 90 -2.79 -0.47 -5.38
C ASP A 90 -2.03 0.70 -4.73
N ALA A 91 -2.32 1.03 -3.47
CA ALA A 91 -1.58 2.04 -2.71
C ALA A 91 -0.10 1.68 -2.54
N LEU A 92 0.22 0.44 -2.16
CA LEU A 92 1.60 -0.03 -2.04
C LEU A 92 2.32 -0.11 -3.38
N GLY A 93 1.61 -0.56 -4.43
CA GLY A 93 2.13 -0.61 -5.79
C GLY A 93 2.49 0.80 -6.29
N LYS A 94 1.58 1.77 -6.08
CA LYS A 94 1.83 3.19 -6.41
C LYS A 94 3.02 3.75 -5.64
N ALA A 95 3.15 3.43 -4.35
CA ALA A 95 4.30 3.84 -3.55
C ALA A 95 5.62 3.32 -4.12
N VAL A 96 5.70 2.04 -4.44
CA VAL A 96 6.90 1.44 -5.05
C VAL A 96 7.18 2.05 -6.44
N CYS A 97 6.16 2.25 -7.27
CA CYS A 97 6.33 2.83 -8.61
C CYS A 97 6.78 4.30 -8.58
N ASN A 98 6.36 5.06 -7.56
CA ASN A 98 6.75 6.47 -7.40
C ASN A 98 8.18 6.63 -6.86
N LEU A 99 8.86 5.56 -6.44
CA LEU A 99 10.30 5.53 -6.23
C LEU A 99 11.02 5.54 -7.59
N ASN A 100 10.98 6.69 -8.27
CA ASN A 100 11.61 6.88 -9.57
C ASN A 100 13.15 6.99 -9.41
N ILE A 101 13.80 5.84 -9.26
CA ILE A 101 15.25 5.76 -9.06
C ILE A 101 16.08 6.24 -10.27
N PHE A 102 15.46 6.45 -11.43
CA PHE A 102 16.12 6.98 -12.62
C PHE A 102 16.04 8.50 -12.74
N ALA A 103 15.05 9.15 -12.12
CA ALA A 103 14.89 10.60 -12.16
C ALA A 103 16.18 11.36 -11.81
N PRO A 104 16.93 11.02 -10.74
CA PRO A 104 18.16 11.72 -10.41
C PRO A 104 19.18 11.72 -11.57
N SER A 105 19.39 10.56 -12.21
CA SER A 105 20.33 10.43 -13.33
C SER A 105 19.88 11.27 -14.54
N THR A 106 18.61 11.15 -14.91
CA THR A 106 18.04 11.87 -16.07
C THR A 106 18.12 13.38 -15.88
N ILE A 107 17.74 13.89 -14.72
CA ILE A 107 17.76 15.32 -14.40
C ILE A 107 19.20 15.83 -14.37
N TYR A 108 20.11 15.11 -13.70
CA TYR A 108 21.52 15.47 -13.63
C TYR A 108 22.17 15.55 -15.02
N GLN A 109 21.92 14.56 -15.89
CA GLN A 109 22.41 14.57 -17.27
C GLN A 109 21.83 15.73 -18.07
N ARG A 110 20.53 15.99 -17.94
CA ARG A 110 19.85 17.09 -18.63
C ARG A 110 20.43 18.46 -18.24
N PHE A 111 20.74 18.67 -16.97
CA PHE A 111 21.39 19.90 -16.52
C PHE A 111 22.79 20.05 -17.13
N ASN A 112 23.60 18.98 -17.07
CA ASN A 112 24.97 19.02 -17.60
C ASN A 112 25.03 19.14 -19.12
N SER A 113 23.93 18.85 -19.83
CA SER A 113 23.83 19.07 -21.27
C SER A 113 23.41 20.49 -21.65
N LEU A 114 23.06 21.36 -20.68
CA LEU A 114 22.67 22.73 -20.97
C LEU A 114 23.83 23.53 -21.54
N ARG A 115 23.53 24.35 -22.54
CA ARG A 115 24.50 25.27 -23.13
C ARG A 115 24.74 26.46 -22.18
N ILE A 116 26.01 26.79 -21.97
CA ILE A 116 26.42 28.00 -21.27
C ILE A 116 26.70 29.08 -22.33
N THR A 117 26.16 30.27 -22.11
CA THR A 117 26.37 31.46 -22.93
C THR A 117 27.23 32.50 -22.18
N ASN A 118 27.50 33.63 -22.82
CA ASN A 118 28.14 34.80 -22.19
C ASN A 118 27.26 35.47 -21.11
N GLU A 119 26.01 35.03 -20.94
CA GLU A 119 25.11 35.43 -19.86
C GLU A 119 24.93 34.32 -18.80
N GLY A 120 25.65 33.20 -18.93
CA GLY A 120 25.47 32.00 -18.11
C GLY A 120 24.49 31.01 -18.73
N TYR A 121 23.81 30.21 -17.90
CA TYR A 121 22.75 29.31 -18.35
C TYR A 121 21.47 30.07 -18.66
N ASN A 122 20.63 29.52 -19.54
CA ASN A 122 19.27 30.03 -19.73
C ASN A 122 18.45 29.83 -18.45
N SER A 123 17.93 30.93 -17.90
CA SER A 123 17.20 30.92 -16.61
C SER A 123 15.91 30.12 -16.65
N ALA A 124 15.20 30.10 -17.79
CA ALA A 124 13.98 29.33 -17.97
C ALA A 124 14.27 27.83 -18.01
N GLU A 125 15.36 27.41 -18.66
CA GLU A 125 15.77 26.00 -18.70
C GLU A 125 16.20 25.50 -17.32
N VAL A 126 16.98 26.30 -16.58
CA VAL A 126 17.37 25.97 -15.21
C VAL A 126 16.14 25.89 -14.30
N ALA A 127 15.23 26.86 -14.38
CA ALA A 127 13.99 26.85 -13.60
C ALA A 127 13.13 25.61 -13.90
N ALA A 128 13.01 25.22 -15.17
CA ALA A 128 12.26 24.04 -15.56
C ALA A 128 12.87 22.74 -15.00
N ILE A 129 14.21 22.61 -15.00
CA ILE A 129 14.89 21.45 -14.41
C ILE A 129 14.68 21.41 -12.90
N ARG A 130 14.80 22.55 -12.21
CA ARG A 130 14.57 22.64 -10.77
C ARG A 130 13.12 22.37 -10.38
N GLN A 131 12.16 22.78 -11.21
CA GLN A 131 10.75 22.41 -11.04
C GLN A 131 10.58 20.89 -11.12
N GLN A 132 11.20 20.22 -12.09
CA GLN A 132 11.15 18.75 -12.20
C GLN A 132 11.73 18.06 -10.96
N LEU A 133 12.85 18.56 -10.41
CA LEU A 133 13.39 18.06 -9.13
C LEU A 133 12.38 18.16 -8.00
N ALA A 134 11.74 19.32 -7.85
CA ALA A 134 10.74 19.55 -6.82
C ALA A 134 9.52 18.64 -6.98
N GLU A 135 9.05 18.44 -8.21
CA GLU A 135 7.93 17.53 -8.51
C GLU A 135 8.27 16.07 -8.16
N GLU A 136 9.47 15.58 -8.49
CA GLU A 136 9.88 14.21 -8.13
C GLU A 136 10.01 14.03 -6.61
N MET A 137 10.60 15.01 -5.90
CA MET A 137 10.64 15.00 -4.44
C MET A 137 9.24 15.02 -3.81
N GLN A 138 8.31 15.80 -4.38
CA GLN A 138 6.92 15.84 -3.92
C GLN A 138 6.20 14.51 -4.14
N LYS A 139 6.40 13.85 -5.30
CA LYS A 139 5.81 12.53 -5.58
C LYS A 139 6.26 11.48 -4.58
N ILE A 140 7.55 11.44 -4.24
CA ILE A 140 8.09 10.49 -3.25
C ILE A 140 7.39 10.68 -1.89
N ASN A 141 7.33 11.93 -1.40
CA ASN A 141 6.69 12.25 -0.12
C ASN A 141 5.19 11.94 -0.11
N ALA A 142 4.47 12.32 -1.18
CA ALA A 142 3.04 12.08 -1.29
C ALA A 142 2.73 10.57 -1.31
N ALA A 143 3.51 9.78 -2.05
CA ALA A 143 3.31 8.35 -2.16
C ALA A 143 3.53 7.61 -0.82
N LYS A 144 4.50 8.06 -0.02
CA LYS A 144 4.69 7.54 1.34
C LYS A 144 3.52 7.86 2.25
N LEU A 145 3.05 9.10 2.26
CA LEU A 145 1.90 9.50 3.09
C LEU A 145 0.64 8.72 2.69
N GLU A 146 0.40 8.55 1.39
CA GLU A 146 -0.70 7.70 0.91
C GLU A 146 -0.55 6.25 1.38
N ALA A 147 0.65 5.65 1.27
CA ALA A 147 0.88 4.28 1.75
C ALA A 147 0.65 4.16 3.27
N MET A 148 1.09 5.15 4.06
CA MET A 148 0.85 5.19 5.51
C MET A 148 -0.63 5.36 5.86
N LEU A 149 -1.39 6.10 5.05
CA LEU A 149 -2.81 6.38 5.30
C LEU A 149 -3.72 5.21 4.88
N PHE A 150 -3.44 4.61 3.73
CA PHE A 150 -4.33 3.64 3.10
C PHE A 150 -3.97 2.19 3.41
N THR A 151 -2.83 1.93 4.05
CA THR A 151 -2.38 0.56 4.30
C THR A 151 -1.93 0.34 5.73
N ASP A 152 -2.09 -0.91 6.20
CA ASP A 152 -1.50 -1.33 7.47
C ASP A 152 0.01 -1.57 7.34
N ALA A 153 0.64 -1.26 6.19
CA ALA A 153 2.06 -1.57 6.01
C ALA A 153 2.97 -0.83 6.99
N TYR A 154 2.49 0.28 7.57
CA TYR A 154 3.18 1.11 8.57
C TYR A 154 2.63 0.94 9.99
N ILE A 155 1.64 0.07 10.20
CA ILE A 155 1.01 -0.16 11.50
C ILE A 155 0.92 -1.67 11.71
N ILE A 156 1.58 -2.23 12.73
CA ILE A 156 1.34 -3.63 13.10
C ILE A 156 -0.12 -3.71 13.60
N PRO A 157 -1.04 -4.40 12.90
CA PRO A 157 -2.43 -4.42 13.31
C PRO A 157 -2.54 -5.04 14.71
N ALA A 158 -3.30 -4.41 15.61
CA ALA A 158 -3.47 -4.86 17.01
C ALA A 158 -4.00 -6.31 17.14
N GLY A 159 -4.50 -6.91 16.05
CA GLY A 159 -4.92 -8.31 15.98
C GLY A 159 -3.79 -9.32 15.71
N CYS A 160 -2.61 -8.89 15.25
CA CYS A 160 -1.49 -9.80 14.97
C CYS A 160 -0.87 -10.40 16.23
N THR A 161 -0.82 -9.66 17.34
CA THR A 161 -0.28 -10.12 18.63
C THR A 161 -1.13 -11.22 19.28
N ASN A 162 -2.42 -11.29 18.94
CA ASN A 162 -3.35 -12.30 19.47
C ASN A 162 -3.70 -13.40 18.45
N CYS A 163 -3.08 -13.37 17.26
CA CYS A 163 -3.35 -14.34 16.21
C CYS A 163 -2.70 -15.69 16.54
N LYS A 164 -3.52 -16.73 16.72
CA LYS A 164 -3.05 -18.10 16.96
C LYS A 164 -2.49 -18.80 15.71
N THR A 165 -2.70 -18.20 14.53
CA THR A 165 -2.24 -18.78 13.27
C THR A 165 -0.92 -18.11 12.87
N PRO A 166 0.20 -18.85 12.85
CA PRO A 166 1.47 -18.29 12.40
C PRO A 166 1.33 -17.81 10.95
N CYS A 167 1.67 -16.54 10.72
CA CYS A 167 1.73 -15.94 9.39
C CYS A 167 2.92 -14.99 9.30
N ARG A 168 3.36 -14.68 8.07
CA ARG A 168 4.56 -13.89 7.84
C ARG A 168 4.31 -12.36 7.80
N ILE A 169 3.07 -11.90 8.00
CA ILE A 169 2.75 -10.45 8.04
C ILE A 169 3.67 -9.68 9.01
N PRO A 170 3.90 -10.13 10.26
CA PRO A 170 4.76 -9.41 11.20
C PRO A 170 6.22 -9.26 10.78
N THR A 171 6.70 -10.07 9.82
CA THR A 171 8.06 -9.97 9.27
C THR A 171 8.09 -9.30 7.90
N ILE A 172 7.08 -9.52 7.04
CA ILE A 172 6.95 -8.85 5.73
C ILE A 172 6.89 -7.33 5.90
N LEU A 173 6.12 -6.83 6.88
CA LEU A 173 5.93 -5.39 7.05
C LEU A 173 7.24 -4.65 7.43
N PRO A 174 8.00 -5.06 8.46
CA PRO A 174 9.29 -4.45 8.76
C PRO A 174 10.31 -4.61 7.61
N GLU A 175 10.34 -5.76 6.92
CA GLU A 175 11.20 -5.96 5.75
C GLU A 175 10.87 -4.96 4.63
N PHE A 176 9.57 -4.75 4.35
CA PHE A 176 9.12 -3.78 3.36
C PHE A 176 9.49 -2.37 3.75
N GLN A 177 9.14 -1.94 4.97
CA GLN A 177 9.44 -0.60 5.49
C GLN A 177 10.95 -0.30 5.38
N LYS A 178 11.79 -1.20 5.88
CA LYS A 178 13.24 -1.04 5.87
C LYS A 178 13.80 -0.88 4.46
N THR A 179 13.37 -1.72 3.52
CA THR A 179 13.84 -1.64 2.14
C THR A 179 13.30 -0.38 1.44
N TYR A 180 12.05 -0.02 1.69
CA TYR A 180 11.42 1.16 1.10
C TYR A 180 12.12 2.43 1.56
N GLU A 181 12.28 2.61 2.88
CA GLU A 181 12.94 3.78 3.48
C GLU A 181 14.40 3.91 3.03
N LYS A 182 15.11 2.79 2.85
CA LYS A 182 16.47 2.81 2.28
C LYS A 182 16.48 3.44 0.89
N VAL A 183 15.63 2.94 -0.01
CA VAL A 183 15.57 3.42 -1.41
C VAL A 183 15.06 4.86 -1.46
N GLU A 184 13.99 5.15 -0.72
CA GLU A 184 13.37 6.46 -0.60
C GLU A 184 14.36 7.52 -0.14
N ASN A 185 14.97 7.33 1.04
CA ASN A 185 15.87 8.32 1.64
C ASN A 185 17.07 8.58 0.73
N ARG A 186 17.65 7.54 0.13
CA ARG A 186 18.80 7.69 -0.75
C ARG A 186 18.43 8.44 -2.03
N THR A 187 17.29 8.12 -2.63
CA THR A 187 16.79 8.79 -3.84
C THR A 187 16.47 10.26 -3.57
N PHE A 188 15.77 10.53 -2.46
CA PHE A 188 15.41 11.88 -2.06
C PHE A 188 16.65 12.74 -1.77
N THR A 189 17.60 12.21 -1.00
CA THR A 189 18.87 12.89 -0.69
C THR A 189 19.64 13.21 -1.97
N LEU A 190 19.69 12.29 -2.93
CA LEU A 190 20.37 12.53 -4.20
C LEU A 190 19.69 13.66 -5.01
N LEU A 191 18.36 13.72 -5.05
CA LEU A 191 17.64 14.82 -5.69
C LEU A 191 18.00 16.17 -5.05
N GLN A 192 18.12 16.23 -3.72
CA GLN A 192 18.56 17.44 -3.01
C GLN A 192 20.01 17.82 -3.32
N MET A 193 20.91 16.83 -3.39
CA MET A 193 22.31 17.06 -3.77
C MET A 193 22.40 17.65 -5.18
N ILE A 194 21.59 17.15 -6.12
CA ILE A 194 21.52 17.66 -7.49
C ILE A 194 20.96 19.09 -7.51
N ASP A 195 19.88 19.40 -6.78
CA ASP A 195 19.35 20.77 -6.73
C ASP A 195 20.40 21.77 -6.21
N SER A 196 21.08 21.41 -5.13
CA SER A 196 22.18 22.21 -4.56
C SER A 196 23.31 22.42 -5.58
N TYR A 197 23.73 21.35 -6.25
CA TYR A 197 24.75 21.42 -7.30
C TYR A 197 24.34 22.35 -8.45
N ILE A 198 23.09 22.25 -8.92
CA ILE A 198 22.55 23.10 -9.98
C ILE A 198 22.60 24.58 -9.58
N VAL A 199 22.21 24.90 -8.34
CA VAL A 199 22.23 26.28 -7.83
C VAL A 199 23.67 26.84 -7.85
N ILE A 200 24.64 26.07 -7.35
CA ILE A 200 26.05 26.48 -7.31
C ILE A 200 26.61 26.64 -8.73
N CYS A 201 26.39 25.66 -9.61
CA CYS A 201 26.83 25.73 -11.00
C CYS A 201 26.23 26.94 -11.74
N ASN A 202 24.94 27.23 -11.51
CA ASN A 202 24.28 28.39 -12.09
C ASN A 202 24.91 29.71 -11.62
N GLN A 203 25.16 29.85 -10.31
CA GLN A 203 25.85 31.01 -9.76
C GLN A 203 27.28 31.16 -10.31
N ASN A 204 28.03 30.06 -10.35
CA ASN A 204 29.38 30.04 -10.94
C ASN A 204 29.39 30.47 -12.40
N ALA A 205 28.42 30.02 -13.21
CA ALA A 205 28.29 30.42 -14.61
C ALA A 205 28.00 31.91 -14.75
N LEU A 206 27.13 32.47 -13.91
CA LEU A 206 26.86 33.92 -13.87
C LEU A 206 28.11 34.72 -13.47
N ARG A 207 28.88 34.25 -12.47
CA ARG A 207 30.14 34.92 -12.09
C ARG A 207 31.18 34.90 -13.20
N LYS A 208 31.33 33.76 -13.88
CA LYS A 208 32.23 33.63 -15.05
C LYS A 208 31.81 34.54 -16.20
N ALA A 209 30.50 34.65 -16.47
CA ALA A 209 29.94 35.58 -17.45
C ALA A 209 30.25 37.04 -17.10
N LEU A 210 30.06 37.45 -15.84
CA LEU A 210 30.39 38.80 -15.37
C LEU A 210 31.89 39.11 -15.52
N ILE A 211 32.76 38.19 -15.13
CA ILE A 211 34.21 38.33 -15.30
C ILE A 211 34.56 38.55 -16.77
N ALA A 212 34.04 37.70 -17.67
CA ALA A 212 34.30 37.81 -19.11
C ALA A 212 33.82 39.17 -19.68
N ASN A 213 32.63 39.62 -19.28
CA ASN A 213 32.08 40.90 -19.71
C ASN A 213 32.90 42.10 -19.20
N CYS A 214 33.34 42.06 -17.93
CA CYS A 214 34.23 43.08 -17.36
C CYS A 214 35.57 43.13 -18.11
N GLN A 215 36.18 41.97 -18.37
CA GLN A 215 37.44 41.87 -19.10
C GLN A 215 37.31 42.38 -20.55
N GLN A 216 36.23 42.00 -21.24
CA GLN A 216 35.96 42.44 -22.61
C GLN A 216 35.74 43.97 -22.68
N ALA A 217 34.97 44.54 -21.75
CA ALA A 217 34.77 45.98 -21.68
C ALA A 217 36.08 46.74 -21.40
N ASN A 218 36.92 46.23 -20.50
CA ASN A 218 38.24 46.80 -20.22
C ASN A 218 39.16 46.75 -21.45
N GLN A 219 39.18 45.63 -22.17
CA GLN A 219 39.94 45.49 -23.42
C GLN A 219 39.48 46.50 -24.48
N GLN A 220 38.17 46.73 -24.60
CA GLN A 220 37.63 47.75 -25.51
C GLN A 220 38.09 49.16 -25.12
N CYS A 221 37.98 49.54 -23.84
CA CYS A 221 38.46 50.84 -23.38
C CYS A 221 39.95 51.05 -23.67
N GLN A 222 40.78 50.04 -23.40
CA GLN A 222 42.22 50.08 -23.70
C GLN A 222 42.50 50.24 -25.20
N ALA A 223 41.74 49.56 -26.07
CA ALA A 223 41.87 49.71 -27.52
C ALA A 223 41.57 51.13 -28.01
N PHE A 224 40.74 51.89 -27.29
CA PHE A 224 40.44 53.31 -27.56
C PHE A 224 41.33 54.28 -26.77
N GLY A 225 42.38 53.81 -26.08
CA GLY A 225 43.28 54.64 -25.26
C GLY A 225 42.61 55.20 -24.00
N GLN A 226 41.47 54.64 -23.60
CA GLN A 226 40.72 55.03 -22.40
C GLN A 226 41.15 54.18 -21.20
N PRO A 227 41.04 54.71 -19.96
CA PRO A 227 41.28 53.92 -18.77
C PRO A 227 40.27 52.75 -18.67
N PRO A 228 40.63 51.65 -17.96
CA PRO A 228 39.72 50.54 -17.72
C PRO A 228 38.40 51.03 -17.09
N LYS A 229 37.29 50.43 -17.52
CA LYS A 229 35.96 50.76 -17.00
C LYS A 229 35.70 50.08 -15.64
N TYR A 230 36.26 48.89 -15.44
CA TYR A 230 36.09 48.07 -14.25
C TYR A 230 37.44 47.82 -13.57
N ASP A 231 37.45 47.95 -12.25
CA ASP A 231 38.66 47.74 -11.46
C ASP A 231 39.02 46.26 -11.31
N GLU A 232 40.30 45.97 -11.17
CA GLU A 232 40.81 44.60 -10.96
C GLU A 232 40.29 44.00 -9.64
N SER A 233 39.99 44.83 -8.65
CA SER A 233 39.40 44.42 -7.37
C SER A 233 37.97 43.84 -7.54
N GLU A 234 37.20 44.37 -8.49
CA GLU A 234 35.85 43.87 -8.80
C GLU A 234 35.90 42.52 -9.51
N ILE A 235 36.85 42.32 -10.43
CA ILE A 235 37.07 41.03 -11.09
C ILE A 235 37.50 39.97 -10.07
N LYS A 236 38.48 40.29 -9.20
CA LYS A 236 38.94 39.39 -8.13
C LYS A 236 37.83 39.03 -7.14
N ARG A 237 36.90 39.96 -6.85
CA ARG A 237 35.73 39.66 -6.02
C ARG A 237 34.89 38.55 -6.65
N TYR A 238 34.58 38.63 -7.95
CA TYR A 238 33.81 37.59 -8.63
C TYR A 238 34.55 36.26 -8.73
N GLU A 239 35.87 36.28 -8.91
CA GLU A 239 36.70 35.06 -8.93
C GLU A 239 36.65 34.33 -7.58
N ASN A 240 36.75 35.08 -6.47
CA ASN A 240 36.69 34.52 -5.12
C ASN A 240 35.31 33.96 -4.74
N GLU A 241 34.25 34.38 -5.43
CA GLU A 241 32.89 33.85 -5.21
C GLU A 241 32.64 32.54 -5.98
N ILE A 242 33.53 32.12 -6.87
CA ILE A 242 33.40 30.85 -7.61
C ILE A 242 33.73 29.67 -6.68
N ILE A 243 32.77 28.76 -6.53
CA ILE A 243 32.92 27.57 -5.67
C ILE A 243 33.38 26.38 -6.52
N ASN A 244 34.37 25.61 -6.05
CA ASN A 244 34.74 24.35 -6.69
C ASN A 244 33.66 23.28 -6.46
N THR A 245 33.12 22.71 -7.54
CA THR A 245 32.05 21.71 -7.51
C THR A 245 32.51 20.27 -7.75
N GLU A 246 33.81 20.01 -7.96
CA GLU A 246 34.33 18.67 -8.31
C GLU A 246 34.00 17.60 -7.27
N SER A 247 34.17 17.90 -5.97
CA SER A 247 33.85 16.94 -4.90
C SER A 247 32.37 16.55 -4.93
N GLN A 248 31.49 17.56 -5.00
CA GLN A 248 30.04 17.36 -5.04
C GLN A 248 29.61 16.59 -6.29
N GLN A 249 30.24 16.88 -7.43
CA GLN A 249 30.01 16.17 -8.68
C GLN A 249 30.35 14.68 -8.56
N ASN A 250 31.51 14.36 -7.98
CA ASN A 250 31.93 12.98 -7.75
C ASN A 250 30.97 12.24 -6.81
N GLU A 251 30.55 12.88 -5.72
CA GLU A 251 29.57 12.32 -4.79
C GLU A 251 28.22 12.02 -5.46
N ILE A 252 27.75 12.92 -6.33
CA ILE A 252 26.52 12.71 -7.13
C ILE A 252 26.67 11.52 -8.07
N ILE A 253 27.79 11.42 -8.80
CA ILE A 253 28.03 10.31 -9.74
C ILE A 253 28.07 8.96 -9.02
N VAL A 254 28.74 8.90 -7.86
CA VAL A 254 28.77 7.70 -7.02
C VAL A 254 27.37 7.33 -6.55
N ALA A 255 26.59 8.30 -6.08
CA ALA A 255 25.22 8.08 -5.61
C ALA A 255 24.26 7.64 -6.74
N ILE A 256 24.39 8.21 -7.94
CA ILE A 256 23.64 7.78 -9.13
C ILE A 256 23.95 6.31 -9.44
N THR A 257 25.24 5.94 -9.40
CA THR A 257 25.68 4.56 -9.67
C THR A 257 25.16 3.59 -8.62
N GLU A 258 25.13 4.00 -7.35
CA GLU A 258 24.58 3.21 -6.25
C GLU A 258 23.07 2.97 -6.43
N ILE A 259 22.29 4.03 -6.60
CA ILE A 259 20.82 3.94 -6.78
C ILE A 259 20.46 3.14 -8.03
N GLY A 260 21.26 3.24 -9.10
CA GLY A 260 21.09 2.43 -10.30
C GLY A 260 21.12 0.92 -10.04
N LYS A 261 21.78 0.45 -8.97
CA LYS A 261 21.81 -0.97 -8.59
C LYS A 261 20.51 -1.43 -7.94
N TYR A 262 19.70 -0.52 -7.40
CA TYR A 262 18.45 -0.85 -6.71
C TYR A 262 17.41 -1.49 -7.65
N THR A 263 17.55 -1.33 -8.97
CA THR A 263 16.72 -2.03 -9.96
C THR A 263 16.87 -3.55 -9.91
N GLN A 264 18.01 -4.05 -9.43
CA GLN A 264 18.35 -5.48 -9.47
C GLN A 264 17.96 -6.22 -8.19
N MET A 265 17.93 -5.53 -7.05
CA MET A 265 17.71 -6.15 -5.74
C MET A 265 16.53 -5.52 -4.99
N GLU A 266 16.63 -4.24 -4.62
CA GLU A 266 15.66 -3.59 -3.74
C GLU A 266 14.27 -3.43 -4.37
N ILE A 267 14.16 -2.96 -5.63
CA ILE A 267 12.86 -2.78 -6.30
C ILE A 267 12.15 -4.14 -6.53
N PRO A 268 12.83 -5.20 -7.03
CA PRO A 268 12.25 -6.54 -7.08
C PRO A 268 11.84 -7.07 -5.71
N GLN A 269 12.65 -6.84 -4.67
CA GLN A 269 12.34 -7.25 -3.30
C GLN A 269 11.07 -6.56 -2.78
N LEU A 270 10.93 -5.25 -2.97
CA LEU A 270 9.72 -4.50 -2.60
C LEU A 270 8.49 -5.07 -3.31
N THR A 271 8.60 -5.33 -4.62
CA THR A 271 7.52 -5.92 -5.41
C THR A 271 7.12 -7.31 -4.89
N ALA A 272 8.10 -8.14 -4.55
CA ALA A 272 7.86 -9.48 -3.99
C ALA A 272 7.17 -9.40 -2.62
N LEU A 273 7.62 -8.50 -1.74
CA LEU A 273 7.03 -8.29 -0.42
C LEU A 273 5.58 -7.81 -0.49
N VAL A 274 5.25 -6.91 -1.40
CA VAL A 274 3.86 -6.46 -1.62
C VAL A 274 2.98 -7.62 -2.08
N ARG A 275 3.44 -8.42 -3.05
CA ARG A 275 2.71 -9.60 -3.54
C ARG A 275 2.47 -10.61 -2.42
N GLU A 276 3.50 -10.86 -1.62
CA GLU A 276 3.41 -11.80 -0.51
C GLU A 276 2.45 -11.30 0.58
N TYR A 277 2.54 -10.02 0.94
CA TYR A 277 1.63 -9.37 1.88
C TYR A 277 0.16 -9.57 1.47
N VAL A 278 -0.15 -9.27 0.21
CA VAL A 278 -1.49 -9.45 -0.37
C VAL A 278 -1.92 -10.92 -0.32
N ALA A 279 -1.07 -11.85 -0.75
CA ALA A 279 -1.38 -13.27 -0.73
C ALA A 279 -1.69 -13.80 0.68
N VAL A 280 -0.92 -13.37 1.69
CA VAL A 280 -1.16 -13.75 3.08
C VAL A 280 -2.46 -13.14 3.60
N LYS A 281 -2.77 -11.87 3.29
CA LYS A 281 -4.05 -11.25 3.68
C LYS A 281 -5.25 -11.93 3.02
N GLN A 282 -5.17 -12.27 1.74
CA GLN A 282 -6.22 -13.01 1.03
C GLN A 282 -6.47 -14.40 1.65
N LYS A 283 -5.38 -15.12 1.98
CA LYS A 283 -5.46 -16.42 2.66
C LYS A 283 -6.11 -16.31 4.03
N ASN A 284 -5.75 -15.27 4.80
CA ASN A 284 -6.32 -15.03 6.12
C ASN A 284 -7.80 -14.62 6.03
N ALA A 285 -8.17 -13.78 5.06
CA ALA A 285 -9.55 -13.40 4.78
C ALA A 285 -10.41 -14.63 4.46
N TYR A 286 -9.92 -15.52 3.60
CA TYR A 286 -10.62 -16.76 3.25
C TYR A 286 -10.87 -17.64 4.48
N LYS A 287 -9.84 -17.87 5.31
CA LYS A 287 -9.97 -18.66 6.55
C LYS A 287 -11.00 -18.08 7.52
N ASN A 288 -11.07 -16.75 7.62
CA ASN A 288 -12.00 -16.07 8.51
C ASN A 288 -13.45 -16.13 8.01
N CYS A 289 -13.68 -15.99 6.70
CA CYS A 289 -15.01 -16.00 6.10
C CYS A 289 -15.56 -17.42 5.90
N PHE A 290 -14.66 -18.39 5.66
CA PHE A 290 -14.96 -19.80 5.43
C PHE A 290 -14.15 -20.69 6.40
N PRO A 291 -14.46 -20.66 7.71
CA PRO A 291 -13.77 -21.51 8.67
C PRO A 291 -14.08 -22.97 8.33
N VAL A 292 -13.03 -23.73 7.97
CA VAL A 292 -13.12 -25.19 7.89
C VAL A 292 -13.56 -25.66 9.28
N LYS A 293 -14.63 -26.46 9.34
CA LYS A 293 -14.94 -27.18 10.58
C LYS A 293 -13.77 -28.14 10.81
N GLU A 294 -12.78 -27.73 11.59
CA GLU A 294 -11.79 -28.68 12.12
C GLU A 294 -12.58 -29.74 12.88
N GLY A 295 -12.53 -30.97 12.37
CA GLY A 295 -13.16 -32.11 12.99
C GLY A 295 -12.66 -32.23 14.42
N LYS A 296 -13.59 -32.11 15.37
CA LYS A 296 -13.45 -32.66 16.71
C LYS A 296 -14.26 -33.94 16.75
#